data_AF-A0A0C9VHX4-F1
#
_entry.id   AF-A0A0C9VHX4-F1
#
_cell.length_a   1.000
_cell.length_b   1.000
_cell.length_c   1.000
_cell.angle_alpha   90.00
_cell.angle_beta   90.00
_cell.angle_gamma   90.00
#
_symmetry.space_group_name_H-M   'P 1'
#
loop_
_entity.id
_entity.type
_entity.pdbx_description
1 polymer ?
#
loop_
_entity_poly.entity_id
_entity_poly.type
_entity_poly.pdbx_seq_one_letter_code
_entity_poly.pdbx_strand_id
1 'polypeptide(L)'
;MNSPNAAQRLLEPPNNVSDLPDDCLLRPSVSKVPGVNAGSTRSIGQHGGGYTNGKNLKSRSGFQATYNRSIVVSRAFITSQSAAAHFLLFRRIFQVAEVDTGKPFRIRHIHGDGLDSVTADGHQGQAVGFGRFCQELSKGMMGYCAYEQTKALHKLSAYDHLKRVYRYCFSHYIWHVVELRGHIEGEVLTAMMSLASADALPADVYEKILFIIHNSGKKGKDWLKDKEAGEGWPMAAIYWGKSFMPLSVWKAAPSTSNGNEQAHRNINRDGIKLSILAGAMIGYHLDSRVMSMLEVGELLGIDTNNQATTHFRRSGTSGKWSWAAKCLHSRPMCYLALARVGAV
;
A
#
# COMPACT_ATOMS: atom_id res chain seq x y z
N MET A 1 45.59 -14.04 -37.56
CA MET A 1 44.48 -15.00 -37.32
C MET A 1 44.36 -15.21 -35.82
N ASN A 2 43.11 -15.29 -35.38
CA ASN A 2 42.59 -15.05 -34.02
C ASN A 2 43.24 -15.82 -32.86
N SER A 3 43.34 -15.17 -31.70
CA SER A 3 43.40 -15.80 -30.39
C SER A 3 42.30 -15.22 -29.48
N PRO A 4 41.52 -16.04 -28.75
CA PRO A 4 40.36 -15.60 -27.96
C PRO A 4 40.70 -15.49 -26.46
N ASN A 5 40.18 -14.45 -25.79
CA ASN A 5 39.61 -14.48 -24.43
C ASN A 5 39.55 -13.07 -23.83
N ALA A 6 38.39 -12.43 -23.98
CA ALA A 6 38.00 -11.25 -23.20
C ALA A 6 36.62 -11.52 -22.58
N ALA A 7 36.59 -12.45 -21.63
CA ALA A 7 35.39 -12.75 -20.84
C ALA A 7 35.78 -13.25 -19.45
N GLN A 8 36.50 -12.43 -18.68
CA GLN A 8 36.64 -12.60 -17.23
C GLN A 8 37.25 -11.35 -16.61
N ARG A 9 36.40 -10.34 -16.38
CA ARG A 9 36.53 -9.27 -15.38
C ARG A 9 35.32 -8.37 -15.55
N LEU A 10 34.38 -8.44 -14.61
CA LEU A 10 33.43 -7.40 -14.20
C LEU A 10 32.39 -8.05 -13.27
N LEU A 11 32.83 -8.40 -12.06
CA LEU A 11 31.97 -8.69 -10.90
C LEU A 11 32.67 -8.14 -9.67
N GLU A 12 32.64 -6.82 -9.49
CA GLU A 12 32.71 -6.19 -8.16
C GLU A 12 31.76 -4.98 -8.15
N PRO A 13 30.88 -4.83 -7.13
CA PRO A 13 30.07 -3.62 -6.96
C PRO A 13 30.92 -2.49 -6.35
N PRO A 14 30.71 -1.22 -6.76
CA PRO A 14 31.43 -0.10 -6.16
C PRO A 14 30.97 0.13 -4.71
N ASN A 15 31.94 0.02 -3.79
CA ASN A 15 31.85 0.40 -2.38
C ASN A 15 32.13 1.90 -2.23
N ASN A 16 31.19 2.79 -2.54
CA ASN A 16 31.03 4.10 -1.89
C ASN A 16 29.90 4.93 -2.49
N VAL A 17 29.14 5.62 -1.62
CA VAL A 17 27.98 6.48 -1.97
C VAL A 17 28.38 7.96 -1.92
N SER A 18 29.50 8.33 -2.53
CA SER A 18 29.98 9.71 -2.53
C SER A 18 30.25 10.33 -3.91
N ASP A 19 30.06 9.60 -5.00
CA ASP A 19 30.39 10.11 -6.35
C ASP A 19 29.20 10.04 -7.33
N LEU A 20 28.11 10.75 -7.02
CA LEU A 20 27.09 11.09 -8.02
C LEU A 20 26.93 12.61 -8.07
N PRO A 21 26.98 13.24 -9.27
CA PRO A 21 26.97 14.69 -9.40
C PRO A 21 25.63 15.30 -8.96
N ASP A 22 25.71 16.44 -8.25
CA ASP A 22 24.61 17.18 -7.62
C ASP A 22 23.58 17.81 -8.60
N ASP A 23 23.75 17.66 -9.92
CA ASP A 23 22.99 18.42 -10.94
C ASP A 23 21.71 17.73 -11.48
N CYS A 24 21.22 16.67 -10.83
CA CYS A 24 19.92 16.06 -11.15
C CYS A 24 18.77 16.48 -10.21
N LEU A 25 18.99 17.46 -9.34
CA LEU A 25 18.00 17.96 -8.39
C LEU A 25 17.07 19.01 -9.01
N LEU A 26 16.05 18.57 -9.75
CA LEU A 26 14.86 19.40 -9.92
C LEU A 26 14.10 19.47 -8.59
N ARG A 27 14.20 20.61 -7.91
CA ARG A 27 13.40 20.96 -6.73
C ARG A 27 11.90 20.81 -7.07
N PRO A 28 11.10 20.10 -6.27
CA PRO A 28 9.65 20.17 -6.40
C PRO A 28 9.19 21.60 -6.05
N SER A 29 8.65 22.30 -7.03
CA SER A 29 7.87 23.52 -6.80
C SER A 29 6.55 23.13 -6.14
N VAL A 30 6.38 23.48 -4.86
CA VAL A 30 5.09 23.39 -4.17
C VAL A 30 4.50 24.80 -4.17
N SER A 31 3.44 25.01 -4.93
CA SER A 31 2.61 26.21 -4.83
C SER A 31 1.92 26.22 -3.46
N LYS A 32 2.27 27.18 -2.61
CA LYS A 32 1.54 27.47 -1.37
C LYS A 32 0.08 27.80 -1.71
N VAL A 33 -0.85 27.11 -1.07
CA VAL A 33 -2.24 27.59 -0.94
C VAL A 33 -2.23 28.69 0.13
N PRO A 34 -2.69 29.93 -0.14
CA PRO A 34 -2.74 30.97 0.88
C PRO A 34 -3.92 30.75 1.83
N GLY A 35 -3.66 30.86 3.14
CA GLY A 35 -4.64 31.35 4.12
C GLY A 35 -5.32 30.32 5.02
N VAL A 36 -4.73 30.05 6.18
CA VAL A 36 -5.51 29.86 7.42
C VAL A 36 -4.83 30.70 8.49
N ASN A 37 -5.36 31.91 8.70
CA ASN A 37 -4.93 32.76 9.80
C ASN A 37 -5.39 32.17 11.13
N ALA A 38 -4.48 32.14 12.10
CA ALA A 38 -4.75 31.89 13.49
C ALA A 38 -5.56 33.05 14.11
N GLY A 39 -6.54 32.69 14.95
CA GLY A 39 -7.12 33.59 15.96
C GLY A 39 -8.47 34.21 15.60
N SER A 40 -9.54 33.69 16.20
CA SER A 40 -10.63 34.53 16.75
C SER A 40 -11.54 33.67 17.63
N THR A 41 -11.34 33.77 18.93
CA THR A 41 -12.33 33.46 19.97
C THR A 41 -13.54 34.38 19.82
N ARG A 42 -14.75 33.81 19.64
CA ARG A 42 -16.01 34.41 20.11
C ARG A 42 -17.04 33.32 20.39
N SER A 43 -17.44 33.25 21.65
CA SER A 43 -18.65 32.62 22.16
C SER A 43 -19.89 33.33 21.62
N ILE A 44 -21.00 32.58 21.45
CA ILE A 44 -22.38 33.00 21.70
C ILE A 44 -23.29 31.76 21.59
N GLY A 45 -24.11 31.54 22.63
CA GLY A 45 -25.55 31.25 22.46
C GLY A 45 -26.00 29.79 22.40
N GLN A 46 -26.39 29.27 23.56
CA GLN A 46 -27.19 28.05 23.76
C GLN A 46 -28.64 28.20 23.26
N HIS A 47 -29.19 27.12 22.71
CA HIS A 47 -30.55 26.56 22.88
C HIS A 47 -30.61 25.36 21.90
N GLY A 48 -31.01 24.13 22.19
CA GLY A 48 -31.64 23.45 23.32
C GLY A 48 -32.35 22.23 22.69
N GLY A 49 -32.00 21.01 23.08
CA GLY A 49 -32.62 19.80 22.52
C GLY A 49 -31.76 18.56 22.68
N GLY A 50 -31.83 17.94 23.85
CA GLY A 50 -31.06 16.76 24.20
C GLY A 50 -31.50 15.50 23.46
N TYR A 51 -30.54 14.75 22.96
CA TYR A 51 -30.51 13.30 23.06
C TYR A 51 -29.08 12.88 23.39
N THR A 52 -28.85 12.65 24.69
CA THR A 52 -27.65 11.99 25.18
C THR A 52 -27.68 10.54 24.71
N ASN A 53 -26.82 10.18 23.77
CA ASN A 53 -26.32 8.82 23.70
C ASN A 53 -24.85 8.85 23.28
N GLY A 54 -23.98 8.78 24.30
CA GLY A 54 -22.56 8.67 24.12
C GLY A 54 -22.20 7.39 23.40
N LYS A 55 -21.62 7.51 22.20
CA LYS A 55 -20.65 6.56 21.66
C LYS A 55 -19.60 7.36 20.92
N ASN A 56 -18.43 7.50 21.54
CA ASN A 56 -17.19 7.92 20.89
C ASN A 56 -16.96 7.10 19.62
N LEU A 57 -17.30 7.65 18.45
CA LEU A 57 -17.19 6.96 17.17
C LEU A 57 -15.89 7.39 16.47
N LYS A 58 -14.77 6.76 16.85
CA LYS A 58 -13.49 6.85 16.12
C LYS A 58 -13.47 5.80 15.00
N SER A 59 -13.44 6.23 13.73
CA SER A 59 -13.38 5.36 12.54
C SER A 59 -12.34 5.85 11.53
N ARG A 60 -11.65 5.06 10.69
CA ARG A 60 -11.21 3.64 10.58
C ARG A 60 -10.97 3.42 9.06
N SER A 61 -9.77 3.00 8.67
CA SER A 61 -9.27 2.78 7.29
C SER A 61 -9.10 4.05 6.43
N GLY A 62 -8.49 3.96 5.23
CA GLY A 62 -8.26 5.09 4.31
C GLY A 62 -9.52 5.67 3.65
N PHE A 63 -10.59 5.57 4.40
CA PHE A 63 -11.95 5.94 4.12
C PHE A 63 -12.30 6.96 5.19
N GLN A 64 -12.61 8.18 4.77
CA GLN A 64 -13.08 9.18 5.71
C GLN A 64 -14.57 8.94 5.94
N ALA A 65 -14.89 8.41 7.11
CA ALA A 65 -16.25 8.05 7.48
C ALA A 65 -17.20 9.25 7.46
N THR A 66 -16.68 10.44 7.78
CA THR A 66 -17.41 11.72 7.67
C THR A 66 -17.93 11.96 6.25
N TYR A 67 -17.17 11.56 5.23
CA TYR A 67 -17.51 11.80 3.83
C TYR A 67 -17.90 10.52 3.09
N ASN A 68 -17.97 9.39 3.81
CA ASN A 68 -18.26 8.07 3.28
C ASN A 68 -17.47 7.73 1.99
N ARG A 69 -16.18 8.14 1.92
CA ARG A 69 -15.33 7.93 0.73
C ARG A 69 -13.84 7.88 1.05
N SER A 70 -13.06 7.33 0.12
CA SER A 70 -11.60 7.48 0.12
C SER A 70 -11.20 8.84 -0.46
N ILE A 71 -10.14 9.42 0.11
CA ILE A 71 -9.54 10.68 -0.33
C ILE A 71 -8.12 10.40 -0.80
N VAL A 72 -7.73 11.03 -1.90
CA VAL A 72 -6.36 11.03 -2.40
C VAL A 72 -5.64 12.19 -1.72
N VAL A 73 -4.66 11.91 -0.85
CA VAL A 73 -3.88 12.98 -0.20
C VAL A 73 -2.57 13.29 -0.93
N SER A 74 -2.13 12.44 -1.85
CA SER A 74 -0.93 12.67 -2.65
C SER A 74 -1.01 11.99 -3.99
N ARG A 75 -0.46 12.61 -5.03
CA ARG A 75 -0.18 11.94 -6.31
C ARG A 75 1.31 11.99 -6.56
N ALA A 76 1.85 10.87 -6.98
CA ALA A 76 3.24 10.78 -7.35
C ALA A 76 3.40 10.19 -8.73
N PHE A 77 4.39 10.72 -9.44
CA PHE A 77 4.73 10.32 -10.79
C PHE A 77 6.19 9.85 -10.74
N ILE A 78 6.42 8.61 -11.14
CA ILE A 78 7.76 8.02 -11.17
C ILE A 78 7.99 7.46 -12.56
N THR A 79 9.20 7.54 -13.11
CA THR A 79 9.53 7.03 -14.45
C THR A 79 10.09 5.61 -14.42
N SER A 80 10.25 5.02 -13.24
CA SER A 80 10.84 3.70 -13.04
C SER A 80 9.97 2.84 -12.12
N GLN A 81 9.83 1.56 -12.46
CA GLN A 81 9.10 0.58 -11.66
C GLN A 81 10.03 -0.20 -10.69
N SER A 82 11.32 0.14 -10.62
CA SER A 82 12.28 -0.59 -9.80
C SER A 82 12.00 -0.45 -8.29
N ALA A 83 12.52 -1.39 -7.50
CA ALA A 83 12.44 -1.31 -6.04
C ALA A 83 13.17 -0.08 -5.47
N ALA A 84 14.27 0.36 -6.10
CA ALA A 84 15.00 1.55 -5.69
C ALA A 84 14.18 2.83 -5.91
N ALA A 85 13.49 2.93 -7.06
CA ALA A 85 12.62 4.06 -7.35
C ALA A 85 11.44 4.14 -6.36
N HIS A 86 10.82 2.99 -6.06
CA HIS A 86 9.75 2.93 -5.07
C HIS A 86 10.23 3.23 -3.65
N PHE A 87 11.42 2.77 -3.26
CA PHE A 87 12.01 3.13 -1.98
C PHE A 87 12.18 4.65 -1.83
N LEU A 88 12.77 5.30 -2.83
CA LEU A 88 12.91 6.77 -2.85
C LEU A 88 11.55 7.47 -2.80
N LEU A 89 10.57 6.94 -3.55
CA LEU A 89 9.21 7.45 -3.55
C LEU A 89 8.59 7.41 -2.15
N PHE A 90 8.63 6.25 -1.48
CA PHE A 90 8.10 6.10 -0.12
C PHE A 90 8.77 7.05 0.85
N ARG A 91 10.10 7.11 0.82
CA ARG A 91 10.87 8.01 1.68
C ARG A 91 10.43 9.46 1.51
N ARG A 92 10.27 9.94 0.26
CA ARG A 92 9.86 11.32 -0.02
C ARG A 92 8.43 11.61 0.41
N ILE A 93 7.50 10.70 0.15
CA ILE A 93 6.10 10.92 0.51
C ILE A 93 5.95 11.01 2.03
N PHE A 94 6.55 10.09 2.79
CA PHE A 94 6.45 10.12 4.24
C PHE A 94 7.24 11.27 4.86
N GLN A 95 8.35 11.69 4.25
CA GLN A 95 9.06 12.91 4.65
C GLN A 95 8.19 14.16 4.47
N VAL A 96 7.50 14.30 3.34
CA VAL A 96 6.57 15.44 3.12
C VAL A 96 5.43 15.40 4.12
N ALA A 97 4.83 14.22 4.33
CA ALA A 97 3.76 14.05 5.31
C ALA A 97 4.21 14.41 6.74
N GLU A 98 5.44 14.06 7.12
CA GLU A 98 6.00 14.43 8.42
C GLU A 98 6.23 15.94 8.54
N VAL A 99 6.77 16.59 7.51
CA VAL A 99 6.93 18.05 7.46
C VAL A 99 5.58 18.76 7.58
N ASP A 100 4.55 18.27 6.88
CA ASP A 100 3.23 18.89 6.87
C ASP A 100 2.45 18.68 8.18
N THR A 101 2.67 17.55 8.86
CA THR A 101 1.88 17.17 10.04
C THR A 101 2.62 17.32 11.37
N GLY A 102 3.94 17.50 11.33
CA GLY A 102 4.81 17.44 12.50
C GLY A 102 4.85 16.07 13.18
N LYS A 103 4.35 15.01 12.54
CA LYS A 103 4.25 13.66 13.11
C LYS A 103 5.01 12.65 12.25
N PRO A 104 5.90 11.85 12.84
CA PRO A 104 6.63 10.83 12.10
C PRO A 104 5.69 9.71 11.63
N PHE A 105 5.99 9.13 10.47
CA PHE A 105 5.28 7.96 9.99
C PHE A 105 5.61 6.72 10.82
N ARG A 106 4.59 5.97 11.25
CA ARG A 106 4.75 4.80 12.11
C ARG A 106 4.04 3.59 11.51
N ILE A 107 4.61 2.42 11.76
CA ILE A 107 4.11 1.11 11.31
C ILE A 107 4.03 0.20 12.53
N ARG A 108 2.88 -0.45 12.73
CA ARG A 108 2.58 -1.16 13.98
C ARG A 108 3.60 -2.24 14.31
N HIS A 109 4.05 -3.03 13.34
CA HIS A 109 5.00 -4.11 13.60
C HIS A 109 6.41 -3.63 13.95
N ILE A 110 6.74 -2.38 13.62
CA ILE A 110 8.03 -1.74 13.92
C ILE A 110 7.94 -0.93 15.22
N HIS A 111 6.85 -0.18 15.37
CA HIS A 111 6.73 0.90 16.35
C HIS A 111 5.75 0.61 17.49
N GLY A 112 4.91 -0.43 17.36
CA GLY A 112 3.80 -0.76 18.26
C GLY A 112 2.46 -0.12 17.87
N ASP A 113 2.48 0.89 17.00
CA ASP A 113 1.33 1.68 16.56
C ASP A 113 1.51 2.20 15.11
N GLY A 114 0.47 2.82 14.56
CA GLY A 114 0.47 3.38 13.19
C GLY A 114 -0.13 2.44 12.15
N LEU A 115 0.48 2.34 10.97
CA LEU A 115 -0.02 1.53 9.86
C LEU A 115 -0.01 0.04 10.19
N ASP A 116 -1.15 -0.64 10.02
CA ASP A 116 -1.31 -2.04 10.41
C ASP A 116 -0.97 -3.01 9.29
N SER A 117 -1.41 -2.67 8.08
CA SER A 117 -1.25 -3.52 6.92
C SER A 117 -1.26 -2.69 5.63
N VAL A 118 -0.58 -3.24 4.64
CA VAL A 118 -0.51 -2.79 3.26
C VAL A 118 -1.23 -3.82 2.41
N THR A 119 -2.27 -3.40 1.67
CA THR A 119 -2.93 -4.25 0.68
C THR A 119 -2.66 -3.73 -0.72
N ALA A 120 -2.02 -4.52 -1.58
CA ALA A 120 -1.65 -4.10 -2.93
C ALA A 120 -1.74 -5.23 -3.96
N ASP A 121 -1.61 -4.89 -5.24
CA ASP A 121 -1.78 -5.80 -6.38
C ASP A 121 -0.64 -6.83 -6.54
N GLY A 122 0.43 -6.69 -5.77
CA GLY A 122 1.56 -7.63 -5.81
C GLY A 122 2.69 -7.23 -6.74
N HIS A 123 2.73 -5.97 -7.21
CA HIS A 123 3.84 -5.48 -8.00
C HIS A 123 5.17 -5.53 -7.22
N GLN A 124 6.12 -6.37 -7.68
CA GLN A 124 7.34 -6.68 -6.94
C GLN A 124 8.18 -5.43 -6.61
N GLY A 125 8.39 -4.54 -7.57
CA GLY A 125 9.17 -3.31 -7.32
C GLY A 125 8.54 -2.43 -6.23
N GLN A 126 7.21 -2.39 -6.16
CA GLN A 126 6.50 -1.60 -5.16
C GLN A 126 6.60 -2.24 -3.78
N ALA A 127 6.31 -3.54 -3.69
CA ALA A 127 6.41 -4.29 -2.44
C ALA A 127 7.83 -4.21 -1.88
N VAL A 128 8.85 -4.55 -2.68
CA VAL A 128 10.24 -4.55 -2.21
C VAL A 128 10.72 -3.12 -1.88
N GLY A 129 10.31 -2.11 -2.64
CA GLY A 129 10.58 -0.71 -2.29
C GLY A 129 9.99 -0.31 -0.94
N PHE A 130 8.77 -0.75 -0.64
CA PHE A 130 8.14 -0.53 0.68
C PHE A 130 8.85 -1.31 1.80
N GLY A 131 9.28 -2.55 1.52
CA GLY A 131 10.08 -3.35 2.45
C GLY A 131 11.41 -2.68 2.80
N ARG A 132 12.11 -2.10 1.81
CA ARG A 132 13.34 -1.32 2.02
C ARG A 132 13.09 -0.06 2.85
N PHE A 133 11.95 0.60 2.64
CA PHE A 133 11.56 1.73 3.47
C PHE A 133 11.31 1.31 4.93
N CYS A 134 10.63 0.18 5.16
CA CYS A 134 10.49 -0.39 6.50
C CYS A 134 11.85 -0.69 7.15
N GLN A 135 12.80 -1.20 6.37
CA GLN A 135 14.15 -1.50 6.83
C GLN A 135 14.94 -0.23 7.20
N GLU A 136 14.75 0.86 6.45
CA GLU A 136 15.34 2.17 6.79
C GLU A 136 14.78 2.68 8.13
N LEU A 137 13.45 2.58 8.34
CA LEU A 137 12.80 2.99 9.59
C LEU A 137 13.29 2.19 10.80
N SER A 138 13.60 0.90 10.63
CA SER A 138 13.99 0.00 11.74
C SER A 138 15.49 -0.04 12.03
N LYS A 139 16.34 0.54 11.15
CA LYS A 139 17.81 0.38 11.19
C LYS A 139 18.46 0.81 12.51
N GLY A 140 17.93 1.84 13.16
CA GLY A 140 18.44 2.36 14.44
C GLY A 140 17.68 1.87 15.67
N MET A 141 16.69 1.00 15.50
CA MET A 141 15.79 0.61 16.58
C MET A 141 16.34 -0.59 17.37
N MET A 142 16.38 -0.41 18.69
CA MET A 142 16.67 -1.50 19.62
C MET A 142 15.41 -2.34 19.89
N GLY A 143 15.62 -3.60 20.26
CA GLY A 143 14.55 -4.52 20.61
C GLY A 143 14.19 -5.52 19.51
N TYR A 144 13.18 -6.32 19.82
CA TYR A 144 12.74 -7.45 19.01
C TYR A 144 11.42 -7.15 18.31
N CYS A 145 11.15 -7.85 17.22
CA CYS A 145 9.91 -7.69 16.51
C CYS A 145 8.73 -8.14 17.38
N ALA A 146 7.68 -7.31 17.45
CA ALA A 146 6.47 -7.63 18.22
C ALA A 146 5.76 -8.91 17.72
N TYR A 147 5.96 -9.27 16.45
CA TYR A 147 5.33 -10.45 15.83
C TYR A 147 6.23 -11.69 15.84
N GLU A 148 7.54 -11.51 16.06
CA GLU A 148 8.52 -12.59 16.15
C GLU A 148 9.63 -12.16 17.13
N GLN A 149 9.47 -12.54 18.40
CA GLN A 149 10.32 -12.07 19.50
C GLN A 149 11.78 -12.57 19.40
N THR A 150 12.08 -13.52 18.52
CA THR A 150 13.42 -14.05 18.31
C THR A 150 14.27 -13.22 17.35
N LYS A 151 13.65 -12.34 16.54
CA LYS A 151 14.37 -11.49 15.57
C LYS A 151 14.43 -10.04 16.02
N ALA A 152 15.64 -9.50 16.09
CA ALA A 152 15.88 -8.09 16.35
C ALA A 152 15.34 -7.22 15.20
N LEU A 153 14.67 -6.11 15.52
CA LEU A 153 14.03 -5.22 14.54
C LEU A 153 15.01 -4.69 13.48
N HIS A 154 16.17 -4.21 13.90
CA HIS A 154 17.20 -3.67 13.01
C HIS A 154 17.87 -4.73 12.11
N LYS A 155 17.66 -6.03 12.38
CA LYS A 155 18.19 -7.13 11.55
C LYS A 155 17.20 -7.64 10.51
N LEU A 156 15.96 -7.15 10.53
CA LEU A 156 14.95 -7.59 9.56
C LEU A 156 15.33 -7.11 8.16
N SER A 157 15.29 -8.02 7.19
CA SER A 157 15.42 -7.69 5.78
C SER A 157 14.17 -6.97 5.26
N ALA A 158 14.26 -6.37 4.07
CA ALA A 158 13.09 -5.85 3.37
C ALA A 158 11.98 -6.90 3.20
N TYR A 159 12.35 -8.17 2.93
CA TYR A 159 11.39 -9.26 2.78
C TYR A 159 10.79 -9.70 4.11
N ASP A 160 11.58 -9.72 5.19
CA ASP A 160 11.07 -9.97 6.54
C ASP A 160 10.00 -8.95 6.94
N HIS A 161 10.20 -7.66 6.62
CA HIS A 161 9.18 -6.65 6.85
C HIS A 161 7.90 -6.92 6.05
N LEU A 162 8.01 -7.33 4.77
CA LEU A 162 6.84 -7.64 3.95
C LEU A 162 6.00 -8.79 4.53
N LYS A 163 6.64 -9.83 5.08
CA LYS A 163 5.92 -10.93 5.75
C LYS A 163 5.08 -10.49 6.97
N ARG A 164 5.31 -9.28 7.50
CA ARG A 164 4.63 -8.75 8.70
C ARG A 164 3.55 -7.73 8.40
N VAL A 165 3.63 -7.06 7.25
CA VAL A 165 2.79 -5.89 6.92
C VAL A 165 2.08 -6.00 5.58
N TYR A 166 2.59 -6.78 4.63
CA TYR A 166 2.10 -6.80 3.25
C TYR A 166 1.12 -7.95 3.01
N ARG A 167 0.03 -7.66 2.31
CA ARG A 167 -1.02 -8.59 1.93
C ARG A 167 -1.44 -8.34 0.49
N TYR A 168 -1.69 -9.40 -0.28
CA TYR A 168 -2.24 -9.26 -1.61
C TYR A 168 -3.68 -8.76 -1.56
N CYS A 169 -4.04 -7.92 -2.52
CA CYS A 169 -5.43 -7.70 -2.87
C CYS A 169 -5.99 -9.00 -3.43
N PHE A 170 -6.91 -9.63 -2.70
CA PHE A 170 -7.47 -10.93 -3.09
C PHE A 170 -8.27 -10.84 -4.36
N SER A 171 -8.92 -9.72 -4.65
CA SER A 171 -9.53 -9.51 -5.96
C SER A 171 -8.49 -9.65 -7.06
N HIS A 172 -7.43 -8.85 -7.06
CA HIS A 172 -6.40 -8.93 -8.11
C HIS A 172 -5.75 -10.31 -8.17
N TYR A 173 -5.45 -10.91 -7.03
CA TYR A 173 -4.90 -12.26 -6.97
C TYR A 173 -5.81 -13.27 -7.67
N ILE A 174 -7.09 -13.30 -7.31
CA ILE A 174 -8.09 -14.20 -7.89
C ILE A 174 -8.22 -13.97 -9.40
N TRP A 175 -8.29 -12.71 -9.83
CA TRP A 175 -8.34 -12.37 -11.26
C TRP A 175 -7.11 -12.90 -12.00
N HIS A 176 -5.90 -12.69 -11.48
CA HIS A 176 -4.68 -13.20 -12.10
C HIS A 176 -4.60 -14.72 -12.15
N VAL A 177 -5.12 -15.41 -11.13
CA VAL A 177 -5.21 -16.87 -11.15
C VAL A 177 -6.22 -17.31 -12.21
N VAL A 178 -7.38 -16.65 -12.31
CA VAL A 178 -8.40 -16.93 -13.34
C VAL A 178 -7.88 -16.68 -14.76
N GLU A 179 -6.99 -15.71 -14.99
CA GLU A 179 -6.33 -15.48 -16.29
C GLU A 179 -5.48 -16.68 -16.76
N LEU A 180 -5.09 -17.57 -15.84
CA LEU A 180 -4.40 -18.82 -16.19
C LEU A 180 -5.37 -19.91 -16.68
N ARG A 181 -6.69 -19.71 -16.59
CA ARG A 181 -7.69 -20.67 -17.08
C ARG A 181 -7.45 -20.98 -18.57
N GLY A 182 -7.50 -22.27 -18.90
CA GLY A 182 -7.20 -22.75 -20.25
C GLY A 182 -5.71 -22.99 -20.52
N HIS A 183 -4.83 -22.57 -19.60
CA HIS A 183 -3.40 -22.88 -19.65
C HIS A 183 -2.93 -23.83 -18.55
N ILE A 184 -3.75 -24.03 -17.53
CA ILE A 184 -3.52 -24.97 -16.42
C ILE A 184 -4.79 -25.78 -16.17
N GLU A 185 -4.64 -26.95 -15.57
CA GLU A 185 -5.74 -27.84 -15.20
C GLU A 185 -6.62 -27.21 -14.11
N GLY A 186 -7.91 -27.58 -14.08
CA GLY A 186 -8.89 -27.04 -13.12
C GLY A 186 -8.54 -27.34 -11.65
N GLU A 187 -7.91 -28.47 -11.39
CA GLU A 187 -7.42 -28.85 -10.05
C GLU A 187 -6.31 -27.89 -9.58
N VAL A 188 -5.36 -27.57 -10.46
CA VAL A 188 -4.25 -26.64 -10.18
C VAL A 188 -4.79 -25.23 -9.92
N LEU A 189 -5.77 -24.80 -10.72
CA LEU A 189 -6.45 -23.52 -10.52
C LEU A 189 -7.12 -23.45 -9.13
N THR A 190 -7.80 -24.53 -8.74
CA THR A 190 -8.46 -24.64 -7.43
C THR A 190 -7.44 -24.63 -6.28
N ALA A 191 -6.31 -25.32 -6.46
CA ALA A 191 -5.20 -25.34 -5.51
C ALA A 191 -4.54 -23.96 -5.35
N MET A 192 -4.36 -23.20 -6.43
CA MET A 192 -3.88 -21.81 -6.34
C MET A 192 -4.88 -20.93 -5.59
N MET A 193 -6.17 -21.07 -5.89
CA MET A 193 -7.22 -20.26 -5.27
C MET A 193 -7.38 -20.53 -3.76
N SER A 194 -7.21 -21.78 -3.32
CA SER A 194 -7.35 -22.15 -1.90
C SER A 194 -6.28 -21.53 -0.99
N LEU A 195 -5.15 -21.08 -1.54
CA LEU A 195 -4.11 -20.38 -0.80
C LEU A 195 -4.54 -18.98 -0.33
N ALA A 196 -5.52 -18.34 -1.00
CA ALA A 196 -6.07 -17.04 -0.60
C ALA A 196 -7.07 -17.16 0.56
N SER A 197 -6.63 -17.80 1.65
CA SER A 197 -7.41 -17.99 2.87
C SER A 197 -6.79 -17.28 4.07
N ALA A 198 -7.65 -16.89 5.01
CA ALA A 198 -7.24 -16.40 6.33
C ALA A 198 -7.12 -17.54 7.36
N ASP A 199 -7.59 -18.74 7.02
CA ASP A 199 -7.54 -19.89 7.91
C ASP A 199 -6.27 -20.69 7.62
N ALA A 200 -5.53 -21.03 8.68
CA ALA A 200 -4.35 -21.87 8.54
C ALA A 200 -4.78 -23.27 8.09
N LEU A 201 -4.22 -23.69 6.96
CA LEU A 201 -4.34 -25.04 6.44
C LEU A 201 -3.47 -25.98 7.29
N PRO A 202 -3.94 -27.20 7.58
CA PRO A 202 -3.08 -28.27 8.06
C PRO A 202 -1.84 -28.44 7.18
N ALA A 203 -0.70 -28.80 7.77
CA ALA A 203 0.59 -28.84 7.08
C ALA A 203 0.57 -29.79 5.87
N ASP A 204 -0.03 -30.97 6.03
CA ASP A 204 -0.22 -31.97 4.99
C ASP A 204 -1.08 -31.45 3.82
N VAL A 205 -2.14 -30.70 4.12
CA VAL A 205 -3.00 -30.08 3.10
C VAL A 205 -2.24 -29.01 2.34
N TYR A 206 -1.48 -28.17 3.04
CA TYR A 206 -0.65 -27.14 2.42
C TYR A 206 0.42 -27.76 1.50
N GLU A 207 1.13 -28.77 1.96
CA GLU A 207 2.14 -29.49 1.17
C GLU A 207 1.51 -30.17 -0.05
N LYS A 208 0.32 -30.77 0.10
CA LYS A 208 -0.43 -31.35 -1.02
C LYS A 208 -0.81 -30.30 -2.06
N ILE A 209 -1.25 -29.11 -1.64
CA ILE A 209 -1.54 -27.99 -2.56
C ILE A 209 -0.28 -27.61 -3.34
N LEU A 210 0.86 -27.44 -2.66
CA LEU A 210 2.12 -27.12 -3.32
C LEU A 210 2.55 -28.23 -4.27
N PHE A 211 2.37 -29.50 -3.89
CA PHE A 211 2.67 -30.65 -4.73
C PHE A 211 1.83 -30.66 -6.01
N ILE A 212 0.52 -30.38 -5.93
CA ILE A 212 -0.37 -30.28 -7.10
C ILE A 212 0.13 -29.17 -8.04
N ILE A 213 0.46 -27.99 -7.50
CA ILE A 213 0.92 -26.86 -8.32
C ILE A 213 2.31 -27.14 -8.91
N HIS A 214 3.22 -27.72 -8.13
CA HIS A 214 4.57 -28.05 -8.57
C HIS A 214 4.56 -29.11 -9.67
N ASN A 215 3.68 -30.10 -9.62
CA ASN A 215 3.61 -31.15 -10.65
C ASN A 215 2.73 -30.80 -11.85
N SER A 216 2.23 -29.55 -11.92
CA SER A 216 1.48 -29.05 -13.07
C SER A 216 2.36 -28.71 -14.28
N GLY A 217 1.73 -28.20 -15.34
CA GLY A 217 2.41 -27.64 -16.50
C GLY A 217 3.33 -26.45 -16.18
N LYS A 218 4.12 -26.03 -17.18
CA LYS A 218 5.13 -24.96 -17.05
C LYS A 218 4.61 -23.70 -16.35
N LYS A 219 3.39 -23.25 -16.67
CA LYS A 219 2.81 -22.04 -16.08
C LYS A 219 2.58 -22.16 -14.57
N GLY A 220 2.12 -23.31 -14.06
CA GLY A 220 1.89 -23.48 -12.63
C GLY A 220 3.21 -23.60 -11.86
N LYS A 221 4.21 -24.29 -12.42
CA LYS A 221 5.59 -24.31 -11.89
C LYS A 221 6.21 -22.92 -11.81
N ASP A 222 6.13 -22.15 -12.91
CA ASP A 222 6.66 -20.79 -12.97
C ASP A 222 5.95 -19.87 -11.96
N TRP A 223 4.62 -20.02 -11.83
CA TRP A 223 3.83 -19.30 -10.83
C TRP A 223 4.29 -19.63 -9.39
N LEU A 224 4.50 -20.92 -9.06
CA LEU A 224 4.93 -21.31 -7.72
C LEU A 224 6.33 -20.77 -7.42
N LYS A 225 7.25 -20.90 -8.38
CA LYS A 225 8.61 -20.35 -8.29
C LYS A 225 8.59 -18.84 -8.04
N ASP A 226 7.70 -18.10 -8.70
CA ASP A 226 7.49 -16.67 -8.45
C ASP A 226 7.02 -16.40 -7.01
N LYS A 227 6.14 -17.26 -6.45
CA LYS A 227 5.64 -17.08 -5.08
C LYS A 227 6.65 -17.47 -4.00
N GLU A 228 7.58 -18.35 -4.31
CA GLU A 228 8.69 -18.76 -3.44
C GLU A 228 9.89 -17.80 -3.52
N ALA A 229 9.93 -16.92 -4.54
CA ALA A 229 10.99 -15.94 -4.70
C ALA A 229 11.07 -14.94 -3.54
N GLY A 230 12.24 -14.30 -3.37
CA GLY A 230 12.44 -13.26 -2.35
C GLY A 230 12.20 -13.77 -0.94
N GLU A 231 12.75 -14.94 -0.59
CA GLU A 231 12.56 -15.57 0.72
C GLU A 231 11.08 -15.92 1.03
N GLY A 232 10.23 -16.08 0.01
CA GLY A 232 8.83 -16.47 0.16
C GLY A 232 7.91 -15.35 0.69
N TRP A 233 8.31 -14.08 0.62
CA TRP A 233 7.43 -12.97 0.97
C TRP A 233 6.12 -12.93 0.14
N PRO A 234 6.08 -13.28 -1.17
CA PRO A 234 4.84 -13.25 -1.92
C PRO A 234 3.86 -14.30 -1.42
N MET A 235 4.35 -15.51 -1.11
CA MET A 235 3.55 -16.56 -0.48
C MET A 235 2.98 -16.11 0.86
N ALA A 236 3.80 -15.49 1.72
CA ALA A 236 3.36 -14.94 3.01
C ALA A 236 2.33 -13.81 2.88
N ALA A 237 2.27 -13.14 1.73
CA ALA A 237 1.30 -12.10 1.46
C ALA A 237 -0.02 -12.64 0.85
N ILE A 238 -0.03 -13.88 0.34
CA ILE A 238 -1.23 -14.57 -0.16
C ILE A 238 -1.85 -15.42 0.94
N TYR A 239 -1.02 -16.20 1.64
CA TYR A 239 -1.42 -17.19 2.62
C TYR A 239 -0.99 -16.80 4.03
N TRP A 240 -1.96 -16.61 4.91
CA TRP A 240 -1.72 -16.17 6.28
C TRP A 240 -0.79 -17.11 7.07
N GLY A 241 -0.87 -18.43 6.85
CA GLY A 241 -0.03 -19.40 7.57
C GLY A 241 1.47 -19.28 7.31
N LYS A 242 1.89 -18.50 6.29
CA LYS A 242 3.30 -18.12 6.07
C LYS A 242 3.58 -16.65 6.44
N SER A 243 2.56 -15.90 6.81
CA SER A 243 2.66 -14.53 7.30
C SER A 243 3.00 -14.51 8.78
N PHE A 244 3.77 -13.49 9.20
CA PHE A 244 3.93 -13.15 10.61
C PHE A 244 2.91 -12.09 11.07
N MET A 245 2.05 -11.62 10.18
CA MET A 245 0.98 -10.69 10.53
C MET A 245 0.00 -11.36 11.50
N PRO A 246 -0.37 -10.72 12.63
CA PRO A 246 -1.39 -11.27 13.53
C PRO A 246 -2.71 -11.52 12.82
N LEU A 247 -3.40 -12.62 13.14
CA LEU A 247 -4.65 -13.02 12.48
C LEU A 247 -5.72 -11.92 12.52
N SER A 248 -5.81 -11.19 13.64
CA SER A 248 -6.73 -10.08 13.81
C SER A 248 -6.44 -8.92 12.84
N VAL A 249 -5.18 -8.68 12.52
CA VAL A 249 -4.74 -7.68 11.54
C VAL A 249 -4.96 -8.19 10.11
N TRP A 250 -4.68 -9.47 9.85
CA TRP A 250 -4.91 -10.08 8.54
C TRP A 250 -6.39 -10.08 8.14
N LYS A 251 -7.28 -10.53 9.02
CA LYS A 251 -8.75 -10.53 8.80
C LYS A 251 -9.32 -9.12 8.73
N ALA A 252 -8.61 -8.16 9.34
CA ALA A 252 -8.96 -6.74 9.32
C ALA A 252 -8.57 -6.01 8.03
N ALA A 253 -7.53 -6.47 7.35
CA ALA A 253 -7.05 -5.88 6.12
C ALA A 253 -8.12 -5.97 5.03
N PRO A 254 -8.29 -4.95 4.19
CA PRO A 254 -9.28 -5.01 3.12
C PRO A 254 -8.92 -6.14 2.14
N SER A 255 -9.92 -6.93 1.76
CA SER A 255 -9.73 -7.97 0.74
C SER A 255 -9.63 -7.42 -0.68
N THR A 256 -9.99 -6.15 -0.89
CA THR A 256 -10.10 -5.51 -2.20
C THR A 256 -9.47 -4.11 -2.19
N SER A 257 -8.85 -3.70 -3.29
CA SER A 257 -8.37 -2.32 -3.52
C SER A 257 -9.40 -1.43 -4.24
N ASN A 258 -10.67 -1.83 -4.28
CA ASN A 258 -11.72 -1.17 -5.08
C ASN A 258 -11.82 0.35 -4.86
N GLY A 259 -11.72 0.83 -3.60
CA GLY A 259 -11.72 2.28 -3.32
C GLY A 259 -10.58 3.03 -4.01
N ASN A 260 -9.38 2.44 -4.03
CA ASN A 260 -8.24 2.98 -4.75
C ASN A 260 -8.42 2.83 -6.28
N GLU A 261 -8.95 1.70 -6.75
CA GLU A 261 -9.23 1.48 -8.17
C GLU A 261 -10.24 2.48 -8.74
N GLN A 262 -11.24 2.89 -7.97
CA GLN A 262 -12.18 3.93 -8.39
C GLN A 262 -11.49 5.29 -8.51
N ALA A 263 -10.62 5.65 -7.56
CA ALA A 263 -9.83 6.88 -7.64
C ALA A 263 -8.92 6.87 -8.89
N HIS A 264 -8.35 5.72 -9.25
CA HIS A 264 -7.58 5.52 -10.48
C HIS A 264 -8.47 5.60 -11.73
N ARG A 265 -9.66 5.02 -11.70
CA ARG A 265 -10.58 4.99 -12.85
C ARG A 265 -11.02 6.40 -13.23
N ASN A 266 -11.29 7.26 -12.26
CA ASN A 266 -11.74 8.63 -12.51
C ASN A 266 -10.69 9.45 -13.26
N ILE A 267 -9.42 9.35 -12.89
CA ILE A 267 -8.35 10.09 -13.60
C ILE A 267 -8.06 9.47 -14.97
N ASN A 268 -8.13 8.14 -15.11
CA ASN A 268 -7.94 7.50 -16.40
C ASN A 268 -9.01 7.87 -17.42
N ARG A 269 -10.21 8.28 -16.99
CA ARG A 269 -11.26 8.81 -17.88
C ARG A 269 -10.90 10.18 -18.45
N ASP A 270 -10.14 10.99 -17.70
CA ASP A 270 -9.67 12.31 -18.16
C ASP A 270 -8.48 12.19 -19.13
N GLY A 271 -7.90 10.99 -19.27
CA GLY A 271 -6.92 10.66 -20.29
C GLY A 271 -5.83 9.71 -19.79
N ILE A 272 -5.37 8.84 -20.68
CA ILE A 272 -4.18 8.00 -20.47
C ILE A 272 -3.08 8.44 -21.45
N LYS A 273 -1.81 8.18 -21.10
CA LYS A 273 -0.61 8.53 -21.91
C LYS A 273 -0.32 10.05 -22.02
N LEU A 274 -0.62 10.79 -20.97
CA LEU A 274 -0.32 12.22 -20.85
C LEU A 274 1.18 12.46 -20.58
N SER A 275 1.67 13.66 -20.90
CA SER A 275 2.97 14.12 -20.38
C SER A 275 2.90 14.22 -18.85
N ILE A 276 4.05 14.15 -18.16
CA ILE A 276 4.09 14.26 -16.69
C ILE A 276 3.43 15.56 -16.22
N LEU A 277 3.70 16.66 -16.92
CA LEU A 277 3.09 17.96 -16.62
C LEU A 277 1.56 17.93 -16.77
N ALA A 278 1.06 17.40 -17.90
CA ALA A 278 -0.38 17.29 -18.13
C ALA A 278 -1.05 16.37 -17.09
N GLY A 279 -0.42 15.24 -16.75
CA GLY A 279 -0.90 14.33 -15.70
C GLY A 279 -0.95 15.00 -14.32
N ALA A 280 0.07 15.80 -13.98
CA ALA A 280 0.12 16.54 -12.72
C ALA A 280 -0.98 17.61 -12.66
N MET A 281 -1.16 18.39 -13.71
CA MET A 281 -2.20 19.44 -13.77
C MET A 281 -3.61 18.86 -13.72
N ILE A 282 -3.88 17.78 -14.46
CA ILE A 282 -5.19 17.11 -14.44
C ILE A 282 -5.46 16.49 -13.08
N GLY A 283 -4.46 15.84 -12.48
CA GLY A 283 -4.55 15.31 -11.11
C GLY A 283 -4.87 16.40 -10.10
N TYR A 284 -4.18 17.54 -10.17
CA TYR A 284 -4.44 18.70 -9.31
C TYR A 284 -5.88 19.22 -9.46
N HIS A 285 -6.36 19.43 -10.68
CA HIS A 285 -7.74 19.89 -10.91
C HIS A 285 -8.79 18.89 -10.44
N LEU A 286 -8.54 17.58 -10.59
CA LEU A 286 -9.46 16.55 -10.10
C LEU A 286 -9.51 16.57 -8.57
N ASP A 287 -8.36 16.60 -7.91
CA ASP A 287 -8.27 16.60 -6.45
C ASP A 287 -8.85 17.88 -5.85
N SER A 288 -8.58 19.04 -6.46
CA SER A 288 -9.18 20.33 -6.07
C SER A 288 -10.71 20.30 -6.16
N ARG A 289 -11.28 19.80 -7.26
CA ARG A 289 -12.74 19.61 -7.39
C ARG A 289 -13.30 18.69 -6.31
N VAL A 290 -12.59 17.60 -6.02
CA VAL A 290 -13.00 16.67 -4.95
C VAL A 290 -13.00 17.35 -3.59
N MET A 291 -11.97 18.14 -3.27
CA MET A 291 -11.91 18.88 -2.01
C MET A 291 -13.03 19.92 -1.90
N SER A 292 -13.29 20.70 -2.94
CA SER A 292 -14.41 21.66 -2.94
C SER A 292 -15.77 20.98 -2.76
N MET A 293 -15.97 19.80 -3.37
CA MET A 293 -17.20 19.02 -3.14
C MET A 293 -17.33 18.57 -1.68
N LEU A 294 -16.22 18.24 -1.02
CA LEU A 294 -16.22 17.86 0.41
C LEU A 294 -16.58 19.06 1.29
N GLU A 295 -15.99 20.23 1.02
CA GLU A 295 -16.28 21.47 1.75
C GLU A 295 -17.75 21.88 1.63
N VAL A 296 -18.32 21.80 0.40
CA VAL A 296 -19.75 22.06 0.17
C VAL A 296 -20.63 21.05 0.88
N GLY A 297 -20.25 19.76 0.87
CA GLY A 297 -20.98 18.72 1.58
C GLY A 297 -20.99 18.95 3.10
N GLU A 298 -19.86 19.38 3.66
CA GLU A 298 -19.75 19.71 5.09
C GLU A 298 -20.55 20.96 5.46
N LEU A 299 -20.56 21.99 4.59
CA LEU A 299 -21.31 23.23 4.80
C LEU A 299 -22.83 23.02 4.71
N LEU A 300 -23.29 22.24 3.72
CA LEU A 300 -24.72 22.09 3.41
C LEU A 300 -25.35 20.83 4.01
N GLY A 301 -24.54 19.91 4.55
CA GLY A 301 -24.99 18.58 4.99
C GLY A 301 -25.46 17.69 3.83
N ILE A 302 -25.07 18.00 2.59
CA ILE A 302 -25.47 17.26 1.39
C ILE A 302 -24.31 16.37 0.95
N ASP A 303 -24.42 15.09 1.25
CA ASP A 303 -23.49 14.08 0.75
C ASP A 303 -23.82 13.66 -0.68
N THR A 304 -22.78 13.45 -1.48
CA THR A 304 -22.92 12.93 -2.86
C THR A 304 -23.28 11.44 -2.90
N ASN A 305 -23.23 10.74 -1.76
CA ASN A 305 -23.53 9.32 -1.63
C ASN A 305 -24.58 9.09 -0.54
N ASN A 306 -25.82 8.75 -0.94
CA ASN A 306 -26.92 8.43 -0.03
C ASN A 306 -26.81 7.05 0.63
N GLN A 307 -25.76 6.28 0.34
CA GLN A 307 -25.54 4.94 0.88
C GLN A 307 -24.14 4.80 1.47
N ALA A 308 -24.06 4.37 2.73
CA ALA A 308 -22.81 3.95 3.36
C ALA A 308 -22.12 2.89 2.49
N THR A 309 -20.86 3.11 2.11
CA THR A 309 -20.09 2.16 1.31
C THR A 309 -20.07 0.79 1.98
N THR A 310 -20.07 -0.28 1.18
CA THR A 310 -20.11 -1.68 1.65
C THR A 310 -18.98 -2.03 2.63
N HIS A 311 -17.88 -1.27 2.64
CA HIS A 311 -16.78 -1.41 3.61
C HIS A 311 -17.19 -0.99 5.04
N PHE A 312 -17.98 0.08 5.20
CA PHE A 312 -18.46 0.56 6.50
C PHE A 312 -19.34 -0.47 7.22
N ARG A 313 -20.16 -1.22 6.47
CA ARG A 313 -20.98 -2.32 7.02
C ARG A 313 -20.18 -3.49 7.59
N ARG A 314 -18.87 -3.60 7.28
CA ARG A 314 -18.01 -4.73 7.68
C ARG A 314 -17.09 -4.42 8.87
N SER A 315 -16.99 -3.17 9.32
CA SER A 315 -15.96 -2.71 10.29
C SER A 315 -16.39 -2.72 11.76
N GLY A 316 -16.98 -3.82 12.25
CA GLY A 316 -17.37 -3.99 13.65
C GLY A 316 -16.20 -4.07 14.65
N THR A 317 -14.96 -4.28 14.22
CA THR A 317 -13.83 -4.54 15.14
C THR A 317 -12.56 -3.80 14.72
N SER A 318 -11.95 -3.13 15.71
CA SER A 318 -10.63 -2.47 15.78
C SER A 318 -10.33 -1.25 14.89
N GLY A 319 -9.61 -0.28 15.50
CA GLY A 319 -9.08 0.94 14.87
C GLY A 319 -7.91 0.60 13.93
N LYS A 320 -7.97 1.07 12.69
CA LYS A 320 -7.17 0.57 11.57
C LYS A 320 -6.75 1.70 10.65
N TRP A 321 -5.51 1.65 10.19
CA TRP A 321 -5.01 2.39 9.02
C TRP A 321 -4.80 1.37 7.90
N SER A 322 -5.25 1.69 6.69
CA SER A 322 -5.09 0.81 5.52
C SER A 322 -4.54 1.60 4.36
N TRP A 323 -3.50 1.05 3.75
CA TRP A 323 -2.80 1.60 2.60
C TRP A 323 -3.03 0.71 1.38
N ALA A 324 -3.25 1.35 0.22
CA ALA A 324 -3.26 0.69 -1.07
C ALA A 324 -2.50 1.52 -2.09
N ALA A 325 -1.61 0.89 -2.84
CA ALA A 325 -1.04 1.46 -4.05
C ALA A 325 -1.11 0.46 -5.18
N LYS A 326 -1.10 0.98 -6.39
CA LYS A 326 -1.26 0.20 -7.62
C LYS A 326 -0.33 0.78 -8.67
N CYS A 327 0.47 -0.09 -9.28
CA CYS A 327 1.31 0.22 -10.42
C CYS A 327 0.67 -0.44 -11.64
N LEU A 328 0.28 0.36 -12.64
CA LEU A 328 -0.27 -0.18 -13.86
C LEU A 328 0.85 -0.89 -14.63
N HIS A 329 0.66 -2.17 -14.94
CA HIS A 329 1.58 -3.04 -15.68
C HIS A 329 1.91 -2.55 -17.11
N SER A 330 1.42 -1.37 -17.53
CA SER A 330 1.63 -0.83 -18.87
C SER A 330 2.35 0.52 -18.95
N ARG A 331 2.77 1.18 -17.84
CA ARG A 331 3.58 2.43 -17.86
C ARG A 331 4.01 2.92 -16.46
N PRO A 332 4.96 3.86 -16.35
CA PRO A 332 5.54 4.27 -15.07
C PRO A 332 4.65 5.37 -14.46
N MET A 333 3.57 4.95 -13.80
CA MET A 333 2.81 5.79 -12.89
C MET A 333 2.34 4.91 -11.73
N CYS A 334 2.89 5.17 -10.55
CA CYS A 334 2.48 4.53 -9.31
C CYS A 334 1.85 5.59 -8.44
N TYR A 335 0.54 5.44 -8.22
CA TYR A 335 -0.26 6.39 -7.44
C TYR A 335 -0.29 5.95 -5.98
N LEU A 336 -0.20 6.93 -5.06
CA LEU A 336 -0.23 6.69 -3.63
C LEU A 336 -1.45 7.35 -2.97
N ALA A 337 -2.49 6.57 -2.68
CA ALA A 337 -3.57 7.04 -1.81
C ALA A 337 -3.17 6.84 -0.34
N LEU A 338 -2.70 7.91 0.31
CA LEU A 338 -2.59 7.99 1.77
C LEU A 338 -3.88 8.60 2.34
N ALA A 339 -4.21 8.30 3.59
CA ALA A 339 -5.39 8.87 4.25
C ALA A 339 -5.00 9.36 5.64
N ARG A 340 -5.50 10.54 5.99
CA ARG A 340 -5.38 11.18 7.31
C ARG A 340 -6.63 10.85 8.13
N VAL A 341 -6.44 10.46 9.38
CA VAL A 341 -7.46 10.59 10.44
C VAL A 341 -6.88 11.54 11.47
N GLY A 342 -7.52 12.70 11.62
CA GLY A 342 -7.14 13.69 12.61
C GLY A 342 -7.36 13.16 14.04
N ALA A 343 -6.58 13.73 14.95
CA ALA A 343 -7.02 13.94 16.32
C ALA A 343 -6.44 15.28 16.76
N VAL A 344 -7.36 16.21 17.07
CA VAL A 344 -7.20 17.26 18.09
C VAL A 344 -6.90 16.58 19.43
#